data_AF-A0A535KY77-F1
#
_entry.id   AF-A0A535KY77-F1
#
_cell.length_a   1.000
_cell.length_b   1.000
_cell.length_c   1.000
_cell.angle_alpha   90.00
_cell.angle_beta   90.00
_cell.angle_gamma   90.00
#
_symmetry.space_group_name_H-M   'P 1'
#
loop_
_entity.id
_entity.type
_entity.pdbx_description
1 polymer ?
#
loop_
_entity_poly.entity_id
_entity_poly.type
_entity_poly.pdbx_seq_one_letter_code
_entity_poly.pdbx_strand_id
1 'polypeptide(L)' 'RSVFIDAEIEPAIDVPSGVEVVRRSIPRSSILFLLNHRDGAVDVPITKAGTNLIDGHEVHAGLLRLGPYGAAVIREGW' A
#
# COMPACT_ATOMS: atom_id res chain seq x y z
N ARG A 1 -4.29 19.50 -18.58
CA ARG A 1 -5.25 18.42 -18.21
C ARG A 1 -4.45 17.13 -18.27
N SER A 2 -4.40 16.36 -17.18
CA SER A 2 -3.42 15.27 -17.01
C SER A 2 -3.85 14.03 -17.80
N VAL A 3 -2.95 13.42 -18.58
CA VAL A 3 -3.19 12.22 -19.41
C VAL A 3 -3.86 11.08 -18.62
N PHE A 4 -3.60 10.98 -17.32
CA PHE A 4 -4.22 9.96 -16.45
C PHE A 4 -5.74 10.15 -16.29
N ILE A 5 -6.21 11.40 -16.16
CA ILE A 5 -7.64 11.70 -16.00
C ILE A 5 -8.39 11.38 -17.30
N ASP A 6 -7.82 11.78 -18.44
CA ASP A 6 -8.43 11.53 -19.75
C ASP A 6 -8.44 10.02 -20.10
N ALA A 7 -7.59 9.22 -19.45
CA ALA A 7 -7.49 7.77 -19.61
C ALA A 7 -8.15 6.97 -18.46
N GLU A 8 -8.81 7.65 -17.50
CA GLU A 8 -9.45 7.01 -16.33
C GLU A 8 -8.49 6.11 -15.52
N ILE A 9 -7.22 6.50 -15.45
CA ILE A 9 -6.18 5.77 -14.69
C ILE A 9 -6.13 6.29 -13.26
N GLU A 10 -6.39 5.39 -12.32
CA GLU A 10 -6.34 5.66 -10.89
C GLU A 10 -5.09 5.04 -10.24
N PRO A 11 -4.54 5.68 -9.18
CA PRO A 11 -3.45 5.09 -8.41
C PRO A 11 -3.93 3.85 -7.64
N ALA A 12 -2.98 2.99 -7.24
CA ALA A 12 -3.30 1.81 -6.44
C ALA A 12 -3.89 2.20 -5.06
N ILE A 13 -3.23 3.13 -4.37
CA ILE A 13 -3.73 3.89 -3.23
C ILE A 13 -2.98 5.23 -3.21
N ASP A 14 -3.53 6.23 -2.54
CA ASP A 14 -2.79 7.47 -2.24
C ASP A 14 -1.71 7.18 -1.18
N VAL A 15 -0.47 7.55 -1.46
CA VAL A 15 0.65 7.37 -0.53
C VAL A 15 1.47 8.65 -0.35
N PRO A 16 2.08 8.88 0.82
CA PRO A 16 2.97 10.01 1.01
C PRO A 16 4.22 9.92 0.10
N SER A 17 4.76 11.07 -0.33
CA SER A 17 5.95 11.16 -1.21
C SER A 17 7.13 10.29 -0.74
N GLY A 18 7.75 9.48 -1.61
CA GLY A 18 8.84 8.60 -1.19
C GLY A 18 8.39 7.28 -0.55
N VAL A 19 7.08 7.03 -0.50
CA VAL A 19 6.54 5.67 -0.40
C VAL A 19 6.22 5.18 -1.79
N GLU A 20 6.75 4.02 -2.15
CA GLU A 20 6.37 3.31 -3.37
C GLU A 20 5.21 2.36 -3.08
N VAL A 21 4.28 2.28 -4.04
CA VAL A 21 3.13 1.39 -3.99
C VAL A 21 3.02 0.57 -5.27
N VAL A 22 2.89 -0.75 -5.12
CA VAL A 22 2.60 -1.67 -6.23
C VAL A 22 1.49 -2.62 -5.80
N ARG A 23 0.45 -2.77 -6.64
CA ARG A 23 -0.59 -3.78 -6.44
C ARG A 23 -0.47 -4.88 -7.47
N ARG A 24 -0.43 -6.13 -7.01
CA ARG A 24 -0.50 -7.34 -7.85
C ARG A 24 -1.83 -8.03 -7.64
N SER A 25 -2.61 -8.20 -8.71
CA SER A 25 -3.85 -8.97 -8.66
C SER A 25 -3.57 -10.46 -8.69
N ILE A 26 -4.29 -11.23 -7.87
CA ILE A 26 -4.29 -12.69 -7.88
C ILE A 26 -5.75 -13.19 -7.93
N PRO A 27 -6.03 -14.47 -8.24
CA PRO A 27 -7.41 -14.96 -8.20
C PRO A 27 -8.05 -14.67 -6.85
N ARG A 28 -9.18 -13.93 -6.88
CA ARG A 28 -10.02 -13.58 -5.71
C ARG A 28 -9.41 -12.62 -4.68
N SER A 29 -8.20 -12.09 -4.87
CA SER A 29 -7.61 -11.09 -3.97
C SER A 29 -6.50 -10.28 -4.64
N SER A 30 -5.75 -9.51 -3.86
CA SER A 30 -4.63 -8.71 -4.34
C SER A 30 -3.54 -8.66 -3.28
N ILE A 31 -2.31 -8.40 -3.72
CA ILE A 31 -1.16 -8.18 -2.85
C ILE A 31 -0.69 -6.74 -3.06
N LEU A 32 -0.69 -5.95 -1.98
CA LEU A 32 -0.23 -4.57 -1.94
C LEU A 32 1.17 -4.51 -1.34
N PHE A 33 2.13 -4.01 -2.10
CA PHE A 33 3.49 -3.76 -1.67
C PHE A 33 3.62 -2.29 -1.31
N LEU A 34 4.15 -2.02 -0.12
CA LEU A 34 4.47 -0.68 0.35
C LEU A 34 5.93 -0.65 0.76
N LEU A 35 6.69 0.27 0.19
CA LEU A 35 8.11 0.44 0.46
C LEU A 35 8.34 1.90 0.86
N ASN A 36 8.73 2.14 2.11
CA ASN A 36 9.15 3.46 2.55
C ASN A 36 10.61 3.69 2.15
N HIS A 37 10.88 4.53 1.15
CA HIS A 37 12.26 4.87 0.76
C HIS A 37 12.87 6.00 1.61
N ARG A 38 12.15 6.49 2.62
CA ARG A 38 12.62 7.54 3.53
C ARG A 38 13.44 6.94 4.68
N ASP A 39 14.35 7.75 5.21
CA ASP A 39 15.04 7.54 6.49
C ASP A 39 14.17 7.89 7.72
N GLY A 40 12.97 8.44 7.49
CA GLY A 40 11.96 8.73 8.50
C GLY A 40 10.74 7.83 8.39
N ALA A 41 10.05 7.62 9.52
CA ALA A 41 8.82 6.85 9.55
C ALA A 41 7.62 7.64 8.97
N VAL A 42 6.66 6.92 8.37
CA VAL A 42 5.54 7.48 7.60
C VAL A 42 4.25 6.73 7.86
N ASP A 43 3.12 7.44 7.83
CA ASP A 43 1.78 6.85 7.95
C ASP A 43 1.16 6.73 6.57
N VAL A 44 0.82 5.50 6.17
CA VAL A 44 0.22 5.20 4.87
C VAL A 44 -1.26 4.87 5.05
N PRO A 45 -2.18 5.51 4.31
CA PRO A 45 -3.60 5.21 4.40
C PRO A 45 -3.93 3.89 3.69
N ILE A 46 -4.33 2.89 4.47
CA ILE A 46 -4.80 1.58 4.01
C ILE A 46 -6.31 1.62 3.86
N THR A 47 -6.80 1.38 2.65
CA THR A 47 -8.24 1.38 2.34
C THR A 47 -8.88 0.00 2.49
N LYS A 48 -8.09 -1.08 2.36
CA LYS A 48 -8.56 -2.47 2.44
C LYS A 48 -7.76 -3.24 3.48
N ALA A 49 -8.46 -3.77 4.47
CA ALA A 49 -7.86 -4.63 5.49
C ALA A 49 -7.24 -5.89 4.86
N GLY A 50 -6.29 -6.50 5.55
CA GLY A 50 -5.55 -7.65 5.04
C GLY A 50 -4.59 -8.25 6.05
N THR A 51 -3.72 -9.14 5.59
CA THR A 51 -2.66 -9.72 6.41
C THR A 51 -1.33 -9.26 5.86
N ASN A 52 -0.45 -8.72 6.72
CA ASN A 52 0.93 -8.48 6.36
C ASN A 52 1.67 -9.81 6.27
N LEU A 53 2.18 -10.14 5.08
CA LEU A 53 2.84 -11.40 4.80
C LEU A 53 4.28 -11.47 5.31
N ILE A 54 4.85 -10.33 5.73
CA ILE A 54 6.20 -10.29 6.32
C ILE A 54 6.19 -10.87 7.74
N ASP A 55 5.21 -10.50 8.56
CA ASP A 55 5.14 -10.84 9.99
C ASP A 55 3.89 -11.65 10.38
N GLY A 56 2.91 -11.78 9.48
CA GLY A 56 1.67 -12.51 9.71
C GLY A 56 0.59 -11.72 10.45
N HIS A 57 0.84 -10.47 10.84
CA HIS A 57 -0.13 -9.68 11.59
C HIS A 57 -1.28 -9.16 10.70
N GLU A 58 -2.44 -8.98 11.32
CA GLU A 58 -3.57 -8.32 10.69
C GLU A 58 -3.27 -6.83 10.46
N VAL A 59 -3.66 -6.33 9.30
CA VAL A 59 -3.65 -4.91 8.95
C VAL A 59 -5.09 -4.48 8.78
N HIS A 60 -5.53 -3.52 9.59
CA HIS A 60 -6.85 -2.93 9.48
C HIS A 60 -6.86 -1.77 8.48
N ALA A 61 -8.03 -1.42 7.96
CA ALA A 61 -8.21 -0.16 7.26
C ALA A 61 -7.94 1.01 8.22
N GLY A 62 -7.28 2.07 7.74
CA GLY A 62 -6.79 3.17 8.57
C GLY A 62 -5.35 3.53 8.24
N LEU A 63 -4.60 4.02 9.22
CA LEU A 63 -3.19 4.39 9.04
C LEU A 63 -2.28 3.22 9.43
N LEU A 64 -1.44 2.78 8.49
CA LEU A 64 -0.35 1.86 8.75
C LEU A 64 0.95 2.64 8.90
N ARG A 65 1.61 2.49 10.06
CA ARG A 65 2.94 3.06 10.31
C ARG A 65 4.01 2.21 9.66
N LEU A 66 4.81 2.80 8.77
CA LEU A 66 6.06 2.21 8.28
C LEU A 66 7.26 2.92 8.93
N GLY A 67 8.19 2.14 9.49
CA GLY A 67 9.47 2.66 9.99
C GLY A 67 10.38 3.16 8.86
N PRO A 68 11.54 3.76 9.19
CA PRO A 68 12.58 4.10 8.21
C PRO A 68 12.95 2.88 7.37
N TYR A 69 12.98 3.03 6.04
CA TYR A 69 13.24 1.94 5.10
C TYR A 69 12.31 0.71 5.27
N GLY A 70 11.19 0.90 5.95
CA GLY A 70 10.25 -0.17 6.30
C GLY A 70 9.40 -0.60 5.11
N ALA A 71 8.95 -1.85 5.15
CA ALA A 71 8.10 -2.44 4.13
C ALA A 71 6.90 -3.14 4.74
N ALA A 72 5.79 -3.18 3.99
CA ALA A 72 4.67 -4.07 4.25
C ALA A 72 4.24 -4.75 2.94
N VAL A 73 3.88 -6.03 3.04
CA VAL A 73 3.35 -6.80 1.90
C VAL A 73 2.00 -7.36 2.32
N ILE A 74 0.92 -6.71 1.91
CA ILE A 74 -0.41 -6.98 2.44
C ILE A 74 -1.17 -7.84 1.44
N ARG A 75 -1.59 -9.05 1.84
CA ARG A 75 -2.65 -9.76 1.11
C ARG A 75 -3.98 -9.14 1.51
N GLU A 76 -4.61 -8.44 0.57
CA GLU A 76 -5.81 -7.64 0.81
C GLU A 76 -7.08 -8.50 0.83
N GLY A 77 -7.89 -8.34 1.87
CA GLY A 77 -9.18 -8.97 2.06
C GLY A 77 -9.19 -10.07 3.14
N TRP A 78 -10.05 -9.86 4.13
CA TRP A 78 -10.69 -10.84 5.00
C TRP A 78 -11.99 -10.23 5.52
#